data_AF-A0A377AL79-F1
#
_entry.id   AF-A0A377AL79-F1
#
_cell.length_a   1.000
_cell.length_b   1.000
_cell.length_c   1.000
_cell.angle_alpha   90.00
_cell.angle_beta   90.00
_cell.angle_gamma   90.00
#
_symmetry.space_group_name_H-M   'P 1'
#
loop_
_entity.id
_entity.type
_entity.pdbx_description
1 polymer ?
#
loop_
_entity_poly.entity_id
_entity_poly.type
_entity_poly.pdbx_seq_one_letter_code
_entity_poly.pdbx_strand_id
1 'polypeptide(L)'
;MNILDRVIAPFSPQRALNRALARKRLEALEGINNLGYSRHGASTHKKSLRGWFSKAGSPDDDIVKNIDKLRERSRDLFMGNPLSVGAIKTIRTNVVGSGLKLNANIDADFLGMTQEEARAWEKHVEREFRLWADSPNCDASRMCTFGQLQSLVQISALTSGDILLRYQLLSVRVLYMICASI
;
A
#
# COMPACT_ATOMS: atom_id res chain seq x y z
N MET A 1 23.07 33.77 30.59
CA MET A 1 22.85 35.23 30.43
C MET A 1 24.21 35.90 30.37
N ASN A 2 24.47 36.71 29.35
CA ASN A 2 25.75 37.43 29.26
C ASN A 2 25.77 38.61 30.25
N ILE A 3 26.98 39.09 30.56
CA ILE A 3 27.21 40.23 31.46
C ILE A 3 26.37 41.44 31.04
N LEU A 4 26.27 41.72 29.74
CA LEU A 4 25.44 42.80 29.19
C LEU A 4 23.94 42.65 29.50
N ASP A 5 23.38 41.44 29.40
CA ASP A 5 21.95 41.23 29.65
C ASP A 5 21.63 41.31 31.15
N ARG A 6 22.60 40.98 32.02
CA ARG A 6 22.50 41.15 33.48
C ARG A 6 22.52 42.62 33.89
N VAL A 7 23.28 43.46 33.18
CA VAL A 7 23.32 44.91 33.41
C VAL A 7 22.08 45.61 32.86
N ILE A 8 21.53 45.16 31.72
CA ILE A 8 20.34 45.78 31.09
C ILE A 8 19.04 45.40 31.81
N ALA A 9 18.95 44.20 32.39
CA ALA A 9 17.75 43.69 33.06
C ALA A 9 17.13 44.64 34.12
N PRO A 10 17.88 45.24 35.06
CA PRO A 10 17.31 46.12 36.09
C PRO A 10 16.81 47.46 35.54
N PHE A 11 17.41 47.99 34.46
CA PHE A 11 17.07 49.31 33.91
C PHE A 11 16.06 49.22 32.75
N SER A 12 16.05 48.12 31.99
CA SER A 12 15.17 47.91 30.85
C SER A 12 14.86 46.42 30.65
N PRO A 13 13.95 45.87 31.45
CA PRO A 13 13.64 44.43 31.42
C PRO A 13 13.11 43.98 30.05
N GLN A 14 12.34 44.84 29.36
CA GLN A 14 11.80 44.55 28.03
C GLN A 14 12.91 44.31 26.99
N ARG A 15 13.97 45.13 27.02
CA ARG A 15 15.10 45.00 26.08
C ARG A 15 15.96 43.78 26.42
N ALA A 16 16.19 43.50 27.70
CA ALA A 16 16.93 42.31 28.14
C ALA A 16 16.19 41.02 27.72
N LEU A 17 14.87 40.97 27.90
CA LEU A 17 14.04 39.83 27.50
C LEU A 17 14.06 39.60 25.98
N ASN A 18 13.87 40.67 25.19
CA ASN A 18 13.89 40.59 23.73
C ASN A 18 15.24 40.10 23.20
N ARG A 19 16.34 40.52 23.81
CA ARG A 19 17.69 40.03 23.46
C ARG A 19 17.90 38.58 23.83
N ALA A 20 17.43 38.15 25.01
CA ALA A 20 17.50 36.75 25.42
C ALA A 20 16.69 35.85 24.47
N LEU A 21 15.49 36.26 24.08
CA LEU A 21 14.65 35.58 23.10
C LEU A 21 15.31 35.52 21.72
N ALA A 22 15.87 36.63 21.23
CA ALA A 22 16.56 36.68 19.94
C ALA A 22 17.76 35.74 19.91
N ARG A 23 18.52 35.66 21.01
CA ARG A 23 19.66 34.72 21.13
C ARG A 23 19.22 33.27 21.19
N LYS A 24 18.16 32.94 21.93
CA LYS A 24 17.60 31.58 21.95
C LYS A 24 17.10 31.14 20.56
N ARG A 25 16.58 32.09 19.76
CA ARG A 25 16.22 31.85 18.37
C ARG A 25 17.45 31.65 17.47
N LEU A 26 18.52 32.42 17.66
CA LEU A 26 19.78 32.23 16.93
C LEU A 26 20.43 30.89 17.24
N GLU A 27 20.50 30.51 18.51
CA GLU A 27 21.02 29.19 18.96
C GLU A 27 20.22 28.03 18.33
N ALA A 28 18.89 28.16 18.27
CA ALA A 28 18.02 27.20 17.60
C ALA A 28 18.20 27.15 16.07
N LEU A 29 18.73 28.22 15.46
CA LEU A 29 19.06 28.29 14.03
C LEU A 29 20.47 27.75 13.73
N GLU A 30 21.43 27.96 14.62
CA GLU A 30 22.82 27.48 14.52
C GLU A 30 22.92 25.95 14.68
N GLY A 31 22.02 25.33 15.47
CA GLY A 31 21.91 23.87 15.57
C GLY A 31 21.40 23.15 14.31
N ILE A 32 21.04 23.89 13.25
CA ILE A 32 20.45 23.34 12.02
C ILE A 32 21.55 23.08 10.98
N ASN A 33 22.49 22.17 11.27
CA ASN A 33 23.53 21.73 10.34
C ASN A 33 23.15 20.45 9.57
N ASN A 34 21.86 20.19 9.34
CA ASN A 34 21.41 19.07 8.50
C ASN A 34 20.05 19.36 7.84
N LEU A 35 20.07 20.25 6.84
CA LEU A 35 18.94 21.14 6.45
C LEU A 35 17.91 20.56 5.47
N GLY A 36 18.17 19.40 4.85
CA GLY A 36 17.27 18.83 3.85
C GLY A 36 16.02 18.22 4.46
N TYR A 37 16.16 17.05 5.09
CA TYR A 37 15.04 16.28 5.62
C TYR A 37 14.46 16.83 6.94
N SER A 38 15.29 17.43 7.80
CA SER A 38 14.87 18.03 9.09
C SER A 38 13.96 19.25 8.93
N ARG A 39 13.96 19.89 7.74
CA ARG A 39 13.03 20.98 7.37
C ARG A 39 11.81 20.49 6.60
N HIS A 40 11.78 19.21 6.20
CA HIS A 40 10.70 18.58 5.45
C HIS A 40 9.97 17.56 6.32
N GLY A 41 9.92 16.29 5.91
CA GLY A 41 9.10 15.25 6.56
C GLY A 41 9.50 14.93 8.01
N ALA A 42 10.76 15.17 8.40
CA ALA A 42 11.25 14.95 9.77
C ALA A 42 11.19 16.21 10.64
N SER A 43 10.51 17.28 10.18
CA SER A 43 10.50 18.55 10.90
C SER A 43 9.49 18.55 12.05
N THR A 44 9.99 18.59 13.28
CA THR A 44 9.18 18.70 14.51
C THR A 44 8.63 20.11 14.76
N HIS A 45 9.17 21.12 14.06
CA HIS A 45 8.80 22.53 14.25
C HIS A 45 7.82 23.06 13.19
N LYS A 46 7.71 22.39 12.04
CA LYS A 46 6.79 22.76 10.95
C LYS A 46 5.34 22.68 11.43
N LYS A 47 4.54 23.72 11.17
CA LYS A 47 3.14 23.81 11.64
C LYS A 47 2.29 22.59 11.23
N SER A 48 2.49 22.06 10.03
CA SER A 48 1.75 20.90 9.49
C SER A 48 2.14 19.56 10.13
N LEU A 49 3.32 19.47 10.74
CA LEU A 49 3.85 18.24 11.37
C LEU A 49 3.89 18.36 12.90
N ARG A 50 3.44 19.49 13.44
CA ARG A 50 3.39 19.74 14.88
C ARG A 50 2.31 18.83 15.49
N GLY A 51 2.74 17.87 16.31
CA GLY A 51 1.86 16.82 16.85
C GLY A 51 1.95 15.48 16.11
N TRP A 52 2.75 15.39 15.04
CA TRP A 52 3.07 14.12 14.37
C TRP A 52 4.15 13.38 15.18
N PHE A 53 3.71 12.66 16.22
CA PHE A 53 4.58 11.81 17.03
C PHE A 53 4.53 10.37 16.50
N SER A 54 5.45 10.03 15.60
CA SER A 54 5.65 8.63 15.18
C SER A 54 6.80 8.02 15.98
N LYS A 55 6.49 7.09 16.88
CA LYS A 55 7.47 6.18 17.48
C LYS A 55 7.23 4.81 16.86
N ALA A 56 8.28 4.11 16.45
CA ALA A 56 8.13 2.73 16.00
C ALA A 56 7.61 1.89 17.17
N GLY A 57 6.39 1.35 17.04
CA GLY A 57 5.77 0.45 17.99
C GLY A 57 5.97 -1.01 17.60
N SER A 58 5.35 -1.91 18.37
CA SER A 58 5.15 -3.28 17.91
C SER A 58 4.06 -3.31 16.82
N PRO A 59 4.05 -4.30 15.91
CA PRO A 59 2.97 -4.45 14.92
C PRO A 59 1.58 -4.54 15.56
N ASP A 60 1.48 -5.10 16.76
CA ASP A 60 0.22 -5.19 17.51
C ASP A 60 -0.29 -3.81 17.96
N ASP A 61 0.63 -2.95 18.41
CA ASP A 61 0.29 -1.58 18.82
C ASP A 61 -0.08 -0.69 17.63
N ASP A 62 0.64 -0.84 16.52
CA ASP A 62 0.51 0.03 15.35
C ASP A 62 -0.65 -0.41 14.44
N ILE A 63 -0.82 -1.72 14.22
CA ILE A 63 -1.79 -2.26 13.25
C ILE A 63 -3.00 -2.86 13.96
N VAL A 64 -2.83 -3.84 14.85
CA VAL A 64 -3.95 -4.64 15.39
C VAL A 64 -4.97 -3.76 16.11
N LYS A 65 -4.51 -2.81 16.93
CA LYS A 65 -5.40 -1.88 17.66
C LYS A 65 -6.11 -0.86 16.76
N ASN A 66 -5.56 -0.58 15.58
CA ASN A 66 -6.02 0.51 14.71
C ASN A 66 -6.70 0.01 13.42
N ILE A 67 -6.72 -1.30 13.17
CA ILE A 67 -7.11 -1.89 11.87
C ILE A 67 -8.52 -1.49 11.44
N ASP A 68 -9.47 -1.46 12.36
CA ASP A 68 -10.86 -1.11 12.06
C ASP A 68 -10.96 0.34 11.55
N LYS A 69 -10.34 1.27 12.29
CA LYS A 69 -10.33 2.68 11.93
C LYS A 69 -9.55 2.96 10.65
N LEU A 70 -8.48 2.21 10.39
CA LEU A 70 -7.71 2.30 9.15
C LEU A 70 -8.54 1.83 7.96
N ARG A 71 -9.27 0.72 8.09
CA ARG A 71 -10.17 0.19 7.06
C ARG A 71 -11.33 1.12 6.78
N GLU A 72 -11.97 1.67 7.82
CA GLU A 72 -13.03 2.68 7.69
C GLU A 72 -12.55 3.90 6.90
N ARG A 73 -11.39 4.46 7.28
CA ARG A 73 -10.81 5.62 6.60
C ARG A 73 -10.36 5.32 5.18
N SER A 74 -9.82 4.13 4.93
CA SER A 74 -9.42 3.70 3.59
C SER A 74 -10.63 3.63 2.65
N ARG A 75 -11.75 3.05 3.11
CA ARG A 75 -13.01 2.98 2.36
C ARG A 75 -13.63 4.37 2.16
N ASP A 76 -13.65 5.21 3.18
CA ASP A 76 -14.13 6.59 3.09
C ASP A 76 -13.32 7.39 2.06
N LEU A 77 -11.98 7.30 2.11
CA LEU A 77 -11.10 7.94 1.13
C LEU A 77 -11.35 7.41 -0.29
N PHE A 78 -11.55 6.11 -0.45
CA PHE A 78 -11.87 5.53 -1.75
C PHE A 78 -13.23 5.97 -2.28
N MET A 79 -14.22 6.28 -1.44
CA MET A 79 -15.54 6.73 -1.90
C MET A 79 -15.63 8.26 -2.06
N GLY A 80 -14.91 9.03 -1.24
CA GLY A 80 -15.04 10.49 -1.16
C GLY A 80 -13.93 11.29 -1.85
N ASN A 81 -12.75 10.71 -2.08
CA ASN A 81 -11.60 11.46 -2.61
C ASN A 81 -11.20 10.99 -4.02
N PRO A 82 -11.33 11.85 -5.06
CA PRO A 82 -10.96 11.51 -6.44
C PRO A 82 -9.49 11.12 -6.63
N LEU A 83 -8.56 11.67 -5.84
CA LEU A 83 -7.15 11.31 -5.93
C LEU A 83 -6.91 9.87 -5.44
N SER A 84 -7.55 9.48 -4.34
CA SER A 84 -7.49 8.12 -3.80
C SER A 84 -8.12 7.12 -4.78
N VAL A 85 -9.27 7.47 -5.35
CA VAL A 85 -9.93 6.68 -6.41
C VAL A 85 -9.01 6.49 -7.61
N GLY A 86 -8.39 7.57 -8.08
CA GLY A 86 -7.46 7.55 -9.21
C GLY A 86 -6.29 6.62 -8.93
N ALA A 87 -5.65 6.76 -7.77
CA ALA A 87 -4.51 5.93 -7.38
C ALA A 87 -4.86 4.42 -7.38
N ILE A 88 -5.95 4.03 -6.71
CA ILE A 88 -6.36 2.62 -6.64
C ILE A 88 -6.76 2.08 -8.02
N LYS A 89 -7.54 2.86 -8.79
CA LYS A 89 -7.98 2.43 -10.13
C LYS A 89 -6.82 2.32 -11.11
N THR A 90 -5.82 3.20 -11.03
CA THR A 90 -4.62 3.13 -11.86
C THR A 90 -3.83 1.87 -11.56
N ILE A 91 -3.63 1.51 -10.28
CA ILE A 91 -2.97 0.25 -9.92
C ILE A 91 -3.73 -0.94 -10.50
N ARG A 92 -5.05 -1.01 -10.27
CA ARG A 92 -5.88 -2.08 -10.83
C ARG A 92 -5.77 -2.16 -12.36
N THR A 93 -5.85 -1.03 -13.06
CA THR A 93 -5.75 -1.02 -14.52
C THR A 93 -4.37 -1.44 -15.02
N ASN A 94 -3.29 -1.09 -14.33
CA ASN A 94 -1.94 -1.48 -14.72
C ASN A 94 -1.62 -2.95 -14.40
N VAL A 95 -2.09 -3.45 -13.26
CA VAL A 95 -1.83 -4.82 -12.80
C VAL A 95 -2.72 -5.82 -13.54
N VAL A 96 -4.03 -5.59 -13.55
CA VAL A 96 -5.00 -6.52 -14.12
C VAL A 96 -5.18 -6.27 -15.61
N GLY A 97 -5.28 -5.02 -16.04
CA GLY A 97 -5.50 -4.66 -17.43
C GLY A 97 -6.74 -5.34 -18.02
N SER A 98 -6.54 -6.15 -19.06
CA SER A 98 -7.58 -6.97 -19.69
C SER A 98 -7.83 -8.32 -19.01
N GLY A 99 -7.08 -8.63 -17.94
CA GLY A 99 -7.13 -9.89 -17.21
C GLY A 99 -5.82 -10.68 -17.38
N LEU A 100 -5.30 -11.18 -16.26
CA LEU A 100 -4.16 -12.10 -16.23
C LEU A 100 -4.58 -13.44 -16.84
N LYS A 101 -3.69 -13.97 -17.69
CA LYS A 101 -3.87 -15.24 -18.39
C LYS A 101 -2.91 -16.27 -17.83
N LEU A 102 -3.33 -17.54 -17.85
CA LEU A 102 -2.44 -18.64 -17.56
C LEU A 102 -1.37 -18.71 -18.65
N ASN A 103 -0.11 -18.78 -18.21
CA ASN A 103 1.04 -19.13 -19.03
C ASN A 103 1.53 -20.48 -18.51
N ALA A 104 1.15 -21.56 -19.19
CA ALA A 104 1.49 -22.91 -18.74
C ALA A 104 2.92 -23.23 -19.17
N ASN A 105 3.76 -23.64 -18.23
CA ASN A 105 5.12 -24.09 -18.49
C ASN A 105 5.38 -25.34 -17.66
N ILE A 106 5.52 -26.49 -18.32
CA ILE A 106 5.77 -27.78 -17.67
C ILE A 106 7.18 -28.28 -17.90
N ASP A 107 7.73 -28.95 -16.89
CA ASP A 107 9.04 -29.60 -16.97
C ASP A 107 8.92 -30.90 -17.78
N ALA A 108 9.21 -30.81 -19.08
CA ALA A 108 9.10 -31.94 -20.00
C ALA A 108 10.08 -33.07 -19.68
N ASP A 109 11.31 -32.72 -19.26
CA ASP A 109 12.37 -33.69 -18.95
C ASP A 109 11.99 -34.54 -17.75
N PHE A 110 11.45 -33.91 -16.70
CA PHE A 110 10.97 -34.62 -15.52
C PHE A 110 9.76 -35.51 -15.83
N LEU A 111 8.85 -35.04 -16.68
CA LEU A 111 7.64 -35.78 -17.07
C LEU A 111 7.90 -36.89 -18.10
N GLY A 112 9.13 -37.01 -18.61
CA GLY A 112 9.47 -37.96 -19.67
C GLY A 112 8.72 -37.71 -20.98
N MET A 113 8.29 -36.46 -21.20
CA MET A 113 7.56 -36.05 -22.40
C MET A 113 8.54 -35.45 -23.40
N THR A 114 8.22 -35.58 -24.69
CA THR A 114 8.94 -34.80 -25.70
C THR A 114 8.54 -33.32 -25.60
N GLN A 115 9.42 -32.42 -26.05
CA GLN A 115 9.13 -30.99 -26.05
C GLN A 115 7.88 -30.64 -26.88
N GLU A 116 7.59 -31.43 -27.92
CA GLU A 116 6.39 -31.24 -28.76
C GLU A 116 5.11 -31.64 -28.03
N GLU A 117 5.13 -32.78 -27.33
CA GLU A 117 4.00 -33.23 -26.52
C GLU A 117 3.72 -32.27 -25.36
N ALA A 118 4.77 -31.76 -24.71
CA ALA A 118 4.64 -30.79 -23.64
C ALA A 118 3.95 -29.50 -24.14
N ARG A 119 4.40 -28.95 -25.27
CA ARG A 119 3.77 -27.77 -25.89
C ARG A 119 2.33 -28.00 -26.31
N ALA A 120 2.02 -29.19 -26.83
CA ALA A 120 0.65 -29.56 -27.20
C ALA A 120 -0.26 -29.59 -25.96
N TRP A 121 0.24 -30.15 -24.86
CA TRP A 121 -0.45 -30.19 -23.58
C TRP A 121 -0.66 -28.80 -22.99
N GLU A 122 0.38 -27.96 -22.93
CA GLU A 122 0.28 -26.57 -22.44
C GLU A 122 -0.79 -25.79 -23.19
N LYS A 123 -0.78 -25.86 -24.53
CA LYS A 123 -1.78 -25.21 -25.38
C LYS A 123 -3.19 -25.73 -25.15
N HIS A 124 -3.35 -27.01 -24.82
CA HIS A 124 -4.64 -27.59 -24.48
C HIS A 124 -5.15 -27.03 -23.15
N VAL A 125 -4.31 -27.05 -22.11
CA VAL A 125 -4.65 -26.55 -20.77
C VAL A 125 -4.94 -25.05 -20.78
N GLU A 126 -4.16 -24.25 -21.50
CA GLU A 126 -4.43 -22.82 -21.64
C GLU A 126 -5.77 -22.53 -22.32
N ARG A 127 -6.20 -23.41 -23.24
CA ARG A 127 -7.50 -23.30 -23.90
C ARG A 127 -8.64 -23.63 -22.95
N GLU A 128 -8.53 -24.72 -22.18
CA GLU A 128 -9.51 -25.09 -21.16
C GLU A 128 -9.61 -24.02 -20.08
N PHE A 129 -8.46 -23.52 -19.63
CA PHE A 129 -8.39 -22.42 -18.67
C PHE A 129 -9.08 -21.17 -19.19
N ARG A 130 -8.86 -20.79 -20.45
CA ARG A 130 -9.52 -19.64 -21.07
C ARG A 130 -11.04 -19.82 -21.12
N LEU A 131 -11.52 -21.01 -21.48
CA LEU A 131 -12.94 -21.34 -21.50
C LEU A 131 -13.58 -21.16 -20.12
N TRP A 132 -12.88 -21.59 -19.06
CA TRP A 132 -13.31 -21.38 -17.68
C TRP A 132 -13.24 -19.90 -17.27
N ALA A 133 -12.15 -19.21 -17.60
CA ALA A 133 -11.88 -17.84 -17.20
C ALA A 133 -12.84 -16.81 -17.82
N ASP A 134 -13.24 -17.04 -19.08
CA ASP A 134 -14.19 -16.18 -19.80
C ASP A 134 -15.65 -16.48 -19.42
N SER A 135 -15.90 -17.57 -18.68
CA SER A 135 -17.22 -17.95 -18.21
C SER A 135 -17.52 -17.39 -16.81
N PRO A 136 -18.77 -16.98 -16.51
CA PRO A 136 -19.19 -16.67 -15.14
C PRO A 136 -19.15 -17.87 -14.19
N ASN A 137 -18.96 -19.09 -14.70
CA ASN A 137 -18.86 -20.31 -13.89
C ASN A 137 -17.65 -20.32 -12.95
N CYS A 138 -16.69 -19.42 -13.13
CA CYS A 138 -15.57 -19.24 -12.20
C CYS A 138 -15.99 -18.63 -10.85
N ASP A 139 -17.07 -17.85 -10.83
CA ASP A 139 -17.62 -17.23 -9.64
C ASP A 139 -18.72 -18.12 -9.01
N ALA A 140 -18.69 -18.27 -7.68
CA ALA A 140 -19.74 -18.98 -6.95
C ALA A 140 -21.11 -18.30 -7.11
N SER A 141 -21.13 -16.96 -7.22
CA SER A 141 -22.34 -16.18 -7.49
C SER A 141 -22.69 -16.10 -8.98
N ARG A 142 -21.81 -16.58 -9.87
CA ARG A 142 -21.93 -16.52 -11.33
C ARG A 142 -22.17 -15.12 -11.90
N MET A 143 -21.61 -14.10 -11.26
CA MET A 143 -21.77 -12.70 -11.67
C MET A 143 -20.56 -12.16 -12.43
N CYS A 144 -19.38 -12.68 -12.12
CA CYS A 144 -18.11 -12.15 -12.65
C CYS A 144 -17.35 -13.21 -13.44
N THR A 145 -16.63 -12.76 -14.48
CA THR A 145 -15.58 -13.55 -15.13
C THR A 145 -14.28 -13.51 -14.33
N PHE A 146 -13.31 -14.34 -14.67
CA PHE A 146 -12.07 -14.43 -13.90
C PHE A 146 -11.26 -13.12 -13.89
N GLY A 147 -11.19 -12.41 -15.03
CA GLY A 147 -10.55 -11.09 -15.08
C GLY A 147 -11.27 -10.02 -14.23
N GLN A 148 -12.59 -10.13 -14.11
CA GLN A 148 -13.37 -9.24 -13.22
C GLN A 148 -13.14 -9.59 -11.74
N LEU A 149 -13.03 -10.89 -11.41
CA LEU A 149 -12.65 -11.33 -10.07
C LEU A 149 -11.26 -10.83 -9.68
N GLN A 150 -10.28 -10.87 -10.59
CA GLN A 150 -8.95 -10.29 -10.34
C GLN A 150 -9.03 -8.79 -10.04
N SER A 151 -9.85 -8.04 -10.80
CA SER A 151 -10.07 -6.62 -10.56
C SER A 151 -10.72 -6.36 -9.20
N LEU A 152 -11.69 -7.18 -8.81
CA LEU A 152 -12.36 -7.11 -7.52
C LEU A 152 -11.39 -7.39 -6.37
N VAL A 153 -10.58 -8.44 -6.51
CA VAL A 153 -9.52 -8.81 -5.56
C VAL A 153 -8.55 -7.66 -5.36
N GLN A 154 -8.05 -7.07 -6.46
CA GLN A 154 -7.07 -5.99 -6.38
C GLN A 154 -7.64 -4.76 -5.64
N ILE A 155 -8.87 -4.34 -5.95
CA ILE A 155 -9.49 -3.19 -5.28
C ILE A 155 -9.72 -3.50 -3.79
N SER A 156 -10.26 -4.68 -3.48
CA SER A 156 -10.57 -5.07 -2.10
C SER A 156 -9.32 -5.23 -1.24
N ALA A 157 -8.25 -5.82 -1.78
CA ALA A 157 -6.96 -5.93 -1.11
C ALA A 157 -6.36 -4.54 -0.82
N LEU A 158 -6.37 -3.62 -1.79
CA LEU A 158 -5.87 -2.26 -1.58
C LEU A 158 -6.72 -1.44 -0.60
N THR A 159 -8.03 -1.69 -0.54
CA THR A 159 -8.93 -0.91 0.31
C THR A 159 -9.02 -1.49 1.73
N SER A 160 -9.10 -2.81 1.88
CA SER A 160 -9.35 -3.48 3.16
C SER A 160 -8.09 -4.11 3.77
N GLY A 161 -7.03 -4.32 2.99
CA GLY A 161 -5.76 -4.94 3.39
C GLY A 161 -5.70 -6.45 3.16
N ASP A 162 -6.85 -7.12 3.21
CA ASP A 162 -6.98 -8.56 3.09
C ASP A 162 -8.22 -8.95 2.28
N ILE A 163 -8.17 -10.12 1.64
CA ILE A 163 -9.31 -10.71 0.97
C ILE A 163 -9.25 -12.23 1.03
N LEU A 164 -10.41 -12.84 1.20
CA LEU A 164 -10.59 -14.28 1.13
C LEU A 164 -11.32 -14.62 -0.16
N LEU A 165 -10.74 -15.55 -0.92
CA LEU A 165 -11.33 -16.10 -2.12
C LEU A 165 -11.91 -17.48 -1.81
N ARG A 166 -13.16 -17.71 -2.24
CA ARG A 166 -13.79 -19.02 -2.18
C ARG A 166 -13.83 -19.61 -3.59
N TYR A 167 -13.10 -20.69 -3.77
CA TYR A 167 -13.18 -21.47 -5.01
C TYR A 167 -14.28 -22.50 -4.90
N GLN A 168 -15.16 -22.54 -5.90
CA GLN A 168 -16.10 -23.64 -6.05
C GLN A 168 -15.41 -24.75 -6.84
N LEU A 169 -15.12 -25.86 -6.17
CA LEU A 169 -14.72 -27.09 -6.86
C LEU A 169 -15.96 -27.64 -7.58
N LEU A 170 -16.00 -27.46 -8.88
CA LEU A 170 -16.90 -28.23 -9.74
C LEU A 170 -16.30 -29.63 -9.83
N SER A 171 -17.08 -30.66 -9.50
CA SER A 171 -16.72 -32.07 -9.65
C SER A 171 -16.63 -32.45 -11.13
N VAL A 172 -15.67 -31.85 -11.84
CA VAL A 172 -15.27 -32.21 -13.19
C VAL A 172 -13.79 -32.58 -13.07
N ARG A 173 -13.42 -33.74 -13.63
CA ARG A 173 -12.19 -34.53 -13.46
C ARG A 173 -10.82 -33.82 -13.63
N VAL A 174 -10.75 -32.51 -13.66
CA VAL A 174 -9.55 -31.76 -14.03
C VAL A 174 -9.15 -30.84 -12.88
N LEU A 175 -8.21 -31.32 -12.06
CA LEU A 175 -7.71 -30.65 -10.87
C LEU A 175 -6.52 -29.75 -11.24
N TYR A 176 -6.77 -28.53 -11.71
CA TYR A 176 -5.71 -27.50 -11.81
C TYR A 176 -5.83 -26.54 -10.62
N MET A 177 -5.01 -26.77 -9.59
CA MET A 177 -4.93 -25.91 -8.43
C MET A 177 -4.08 -24.68 -8.77
N ILE A 178 -4.72 -23.60 -9.19
CA ILE A 178 -4.05 -22.32 -9.45
C ILE A 178 -3.85 -21.64 -8.10
N CYS A 179 -2.61 -21.60 -7.64
CA CYS A 179 -2.22 -20.82 -6.47
C CYS A 179 -2.22 -19.34 -6.87
N ALA A 180 -3.32 -18.62 -6.61
CA ALA A 180 -3.36 -17.18 -6.76
C ALA A 180 -2.57 -16.54 -5.62
N SER A 181 -1.28 -16.31 -5.84
CA SER A 181 -0.48 -15.38 -5.03
C SER A 181 -0.54 -14.02 -5.71
N ILE A 182 -1.39 -13.13 -5.19
CA ILE A 182 -1.40 -11.70 -5.50
C ILE A 182 -0.89 -10.97 -4.26
#